data_AF-A0A0A9CND9-F1
#
_entry.id   AF-A0A0A9CND9-F1
#
_cell.length_a   1.000
_cell.length_b   1.000
_cell.length_c   1.000
_cell.angle_alpha   90.00
_cell.angle_beta   90.00
_cell.angle_gamma   90.00
#
_symmetry.space_group_name_H-M   'P 1'
#
loop_
_entity.id
_entity.type
_entity.pdbx_description
1 polymer ?
#
loop_
_entity_poly.entity_id
_entity_poly.type
_entity_poly.pdbx_seq_one_letter_code
_entity_poly.pdbx_strand_id
1 'polypeptide(L)'
;MDMIVGHALAHHLRNNPSLPKDGKMVLPIGSLKYGSSVVQNTHNGKKSSKNALKALVTENEFEENLLSDVIPPKDIGVTFEDIGALGNVKDTLKELVMVPLQRPELFSKGNLRKVLD
;
A
#
# COMPACT_ATOMS: atom_id res chain seq x y z
N MET A 1 -1.96 15.71 -14.71
CA MET A 1 -1.67 17.16 -14.68
C MET A 1 -2.77 17.95 -14.00
N ASP A 2 -4.03 17.62 -14.23
CA ASP A 2 -5.21 18.36 -13.71
C ASP A 2 -5.25 18.50 -12.20
N MET A 3 -4.86 17.46 -11.45
CA MET A 3 -4.82 17.52 -10.00
C MET A 3 -3.77 18.52 -9.47
N ILE A 4 -2.62 18.65 -10.14
CA ILE A 4 -1.58 19.61 -9.75
C ILE A 4 -2.10 21.04 -9.96
N VAL A 5 -2.75 21.29 -11.10
CA VAL A 5 -3.33 22.59 -11.43
C VAL A 5 -4.45 22.95 -10.46
N GLY A 6 -5.32 22.00 -10.09
CA GLY A 6 -6.38 22.22 -9.10
C GLY A 6 -5.87 22.61 -7.73
N HIS A 7 -4.84 21.92 -7.21
CA HIS A 7 -4.22 22.27 -5.93
C HIS A 7 -3.46 23.61 -5.99
N ALA A 8 -2.81 23.91 -7.11
CA ALA A 8 -2.13 25.18 -7.33
C ALA A 8 -3.12 26.35 -7.36
N LEU A 9 -4.26 26.17 -8.04
CA LEU A 9 -5.35 27.12 -8.09
C LEU A 9 -5.92 27.42 -6.70
N ALA A 10 -6.25 26.38 -5.95
CA ALA A 10 -6.77 26.49 -4.59
C ALA A 10 -5.80 27.24 -3.65
N HIS A 11 -4.50 26.90 -3.72
CA HIS A 11 -3.46 27.59 -2.94
C HIS A 11 -3.36 29.08 -3.31
N HIS A 12 -3.46 29.40 -4.60
CA HIS A 12 -3.39 30.77 -5.05
C HIS A 12 -4.61 31.59 -4.59
N LEU A 13 -5.83 31.05 -4.75
CA LEU A 13 -7.07 31.71 -4.34
C LEU A 13 -7.17 31.90 -2.82
N ARG A 14 -6.65 30.94 -2.04
CA ARG A 14 -6.59 31.05 -0.58
C ARG A 14 -5.78 32.25 -0.12
N ASN A 15 -4.70 32.58 -0.82
CA ASN A 15 -3.84 33.71 -0.48
C ASN A 15 -4.26 35.01 -1.18
N ASN A 16 -5.00 34.91 -2.28
CA ASN A 16 -5.48 36.04 -3.08
C ASN A 16 -6.94 35.77 -3.49
N PRO A 17 -7.93 36.20 -2.68
CA PRO A 17 -9.35 35.88 -2.90
C PRO A 17 -9.99 36.64 -4.08
N SER A 18 -9.24 37.46 -4.82
CA SER A 18 -9.75 38.22 -5.96
C SER A 18 -9.82 37.32 -7.21
N LEU A 19 -11.02 37.16 -7.76
CA LEU A 19 -11.23 36.40 -8.98
C LEU A 19 -10.76 37.20 -10.21
N PRO A 20 -10.11 36.57 -11.21
CA PRO A 20 -9.72 37.25 -12.44
C PRO A 20 -10.93 37.78 -13.19
N LYS A 21 -10.94 39.09 -13.48
CA LYS A 21 -12.05 39.76 -14.19
C LYS A 21 -12.10 39.42 -15.69
N ASP A 22 -10.98 38.92 -16.23
CA ASP A 22 -10.77 38.77 -17.67
C ASP A 22 -10.78 37.30 -18.14
N GLY A 23 -11.23 36.37 -17.27
CA GLY A 23 -11.26 34.92 -17.55
C GLY A 23 -9.89 34.24 -17.69
N LYS A 24 -8.80 35.02 -17.70
CA LYS A 24 -7.42 34.53 -17.79
C LYS A 24 -6.74 34.62 -16.43
N MET A 25 -6.45 33.46 -15.84
CA MET A 25 -5.81 33.36 -14.55
C MET A 25 -4.31 33.05 -14.69
N VAL A 26 -3.46 33.88 -14.09
CA VAL A 26 -2.01 33.65 -14.05
C VAL A 26 -1.65 32.99 -12.73
N LEU A 27 -1.18 31.75 -12.79
CA LEU A 27 -0.73 31.01 -11.61
C LEU A 27 0.76 31.29 -11.36
N PRO A 28 1.14 31.83 -10.18
CA PRO A 28 2.54 32.01 -9.85
C PRO A 28 3.21 30.65 -9.65
N ILE A 29 4.50 30.58 -9.98
CA ILE A 29 5.28 29.35 -9.93
C ILE A 29 5.32 28.73 -8.52
N GLY A 30 5.22 29.55 -7.47
CA GLY A 30 5.13 29.09 -6.09
C GLY A 30 3.86 28.26 -5.81
N SER A 31 2.72 28.68 -6.36
CA SER A 31 1.48 27.90 -6.25
C SER A 31 1.54 26.61 -7.07
N LEU A 32 2.17 26.64 -8.24
CA LEU A 32 2.37 25.43 -9.04
C LEU A 32 3.30 24.43 -8.34
N LYS A 33 4.38 24.92 -7.71
CA LYS A 33 5.29 24.12 -6.89
C LYS A 33 4.56 23.52 -5.67
N TYR A 34 3.70 24.30 -5.02
CA TYR A 34 2.83 23.80 -3.95
C TYR A 34 1.93 22.67 -4.46
N GLY A 35 1.22 22.87 -5.57
CA GLY A 35 0.39 21.83 -6.18
C GLY A 35 1.18 20.55 -6.48
N SER A 36 2.40 20.69 -7.01
CA SER A 36 3.30 19.55 -7.24
C SER A 36 3.67 18.83 -5.93
N SER A 37 4.03 19.58 -4.88
CA SER A 37 4.38 19.02 -3.58
C SER A 37 3.22 18.28 -2.90
N VAL A 38 2.00 18.82 -2.97
CA VAL A 38 0.81 18.16 -2.40
C VAL A 38 0.53 16.85 -3.13
N VAL A 39 0.57 16.85 -4.46
CA VAL A 39 0.36 15.62 -5.25
C VAL A 39 1.47 14.59 -4.98
N GLN A 40 2.72 15.01 -4.87
CA GLN A 40 3.83 14.12 -4.52
C GLN A 40 3.67 13.52 -3.11
N ASN A 41 3.22 14.31 -2.13
CA ASN A 41 2.99 13.83 -0.76
C ASN A 41 1.80 12.86 -0.68
N THR A 42 0.70 13.15 -1.38
CA THR A 42 -0.45 12.23 -1.48
C THR A 42 -0.08 10.93 -2.21
N HIS A 43 0.84 11.00 -3.17
CA HIS A 43 1.40 9.81 -3.81
C HIS A 43 2.36 9.06 -2.87
N ASN A 44 3.17 9.76 -2.07
CA ASN A 44 4.13 9.14 -1.16
C ASN A 44 3.46 8.47 0.06
N GLY A 45 2.35 9.02 0.57
CA GLY A 45 1.52 8.37 1.59
C GLY A 45 0.93 7.03 1.14
N LYS A 46 0.79 6.80 -0.17
CA LYS A 46 0.37 5.52 -0.79
C LYS A 46 1.55 4.68 -1.31
N LYS A 47 2.81 5.10 -1.13
CA LYS A 47 4.00 4.43 -1.69
C LYS A 47 4.77 3.58 -0.68
N SER A 48 4.59 3.77 0.63
CA SER A 48 5.39 3.03 1.62
C SER A 48 5.11 1.52 1.56
N SER A 49 3.86 1.11 1.35
CA SER A 49 3.46 -0.29 1.20
C SER A 49 3.64 -0.87 -0.21
N LYS A 50 3.73 -0.03 -1.25
CA LYS A 50 3.94 -0.50 -2.64
C LYS A 50 5.36 -0.97 -2.94
N ASN A 51 6.38 -0.53 -2.19
CA ASN A 51 7.76 -0.92 -2.51
C ASN A 51 8.05 -2.40 -2.25
N ALA A 52 7.31 -3.06 -1.35
CA ALA A 52 7.46 -4.50 -1.11
C ALA A 52 6.80 -5.36 -2.20
N LEU A 53 5.74 -4.86 -2.83
CA LEU A 53 4.92 -5.60 -3.80
C LEU A 53 5.27 -5.31 -5.27
N LYS A 54 6.05 -4.25 -5.54
CA LYS A 54 6.54 -3.90 -6.88
C LYS A 54 7.43 -4.96 -7.55
N ALA A 55 7.96 -5.91 -6.78
CA ALA A 55 8.77 -7.01 -7.29
C ALA A 55 7.92 -8.19 -7.82
N LEU A 56 6.60 -8.15 -7.63
CA LEU A 56 5.70 -9.17 -8.14
C LEU A 56 5.46 -8.93 -9.64
N VAL A 57 5.77 -9.92 -10.45
CA VAL A 57 5.40 -9.94 -11.86
C VAL A 57 3.90 -10.25 -11.91
N THR A 58 3.12 -9.32 -12.43
CA THR A 58 1.70 -9.50 -12.73
C THR A 58 1.53 -9.84 -14.20
N GLU A 59 0.67 -10.81 -14.51
CA GLU A 59 0.42 -11.24 -15.89
C GLU A 59 -0.71 -10.41 -16.55
N ASN A 60 -1.54 -9.74 -15.76
CA ASN A 60 -2.73 -9.03 -16.23
C ASN A 60 -3.09 -7.79 -15.38
N GLU A 61 -3.86 -6.87 -15.97
CA GLU A 61 -4.38 -5.65 -15.34
C GLU A 61 -5.25 -5.94 -14.09
N PHE A 62 -5.96 -7.08 -14.09
CA PHE A 62 -6.74 -7.50 -12.91
C PHE A 62 -5.86 -7.79 -11.69
N GLU A 63 -4.69 -8.42 -11.90
CA GLU A 63 -3.73 -8.69 -10.83
C GLU A 63 -3.06 -7.39 -10.37
N GLU A 64 -2.73 -6.50 -11.31
CA GLU A 64 -2.17 -5.18 -11.00
C GLU A 64 -3.12 -4.36 -10.11
N ASN A 65 -4.42 -4.40 -10.40
CA ASN A 65 -5.42 -3.70 -9.60
C ASN A 65 -5.55 -4.30 -8.19
N LEU A 66 -5.45 -5.63 -8.06
CA LEU A 66 -5.52 -6.33 -6.77
C LEU A 66 -4.33 -6.02 -5.86
N LEU A 67 -3.15 -5.71 -6.41
CA LEU A 67 -1.96 -5.39 -5.60
C LEU A 67 -2.18 -4.22 -4.63
N SER A 68 -3.16 -3.35 -4.89
CA SER A 68 -3.49 -2.24 -4.00
C SER A 68 -4.15 -2.67 -2.69
N ASP A 69 -4.76 -3.87 -2.66
CA ASP A 69 -5.44 -4.45 -1.50
C ASP A 69 -4.56 -5.46 -0.73
N VAL A 70 -3.37 -5.78 -1.26
CA VAL A 70 -2.44 -6.72 -0.62
C VAL A 70 -1.66 -6.02 0.50
N ILE A 71 -1.63 -6.66 1.67
CA ILE A 71 -0.88 -6.16 2.84
C ILE A 71 0.43 -6.95 2.97
N PRO A 72 1.61 -6.29 2.88
CA PRO A 72 2.89 -6.95 3.10
C PRO A 72 3.02 -7.49 4.54
N PRO A 73 3.73 -8.61 4.77
CA PRO A 73 3.93 -9.14 6.13
C PRO A 73 4.57 -8.16 7.12
N LYS A 74 5.42 -7.25 6.62
CA LYS A 74 6.07 -6.21 7.43
C LYS A 74 5.08 -5.18 8.00
N ASP A 75 3.92 -5.03 7.36
CA ASP A 75 2.91 -4.02 7.71
C ASP A 75 1.83 -4.58 8.66
N ILE A 76 1.85 -5.88 9.00
CA ILE A 76 0.89 -6.52 9.91
C ILE A 76 1.09 -6.04 11.37
N GLY A 77 2.34 -5.77 11.77
CA GLY A 77 2.66 -5.10 13.03
C GLY A 77 2.47 -5.91 14.33
N VAL A 78 2.03 -7.18 14.26
CA VAL A 78 1.86 -8.08 15.41
C VAL A 78 2.36 -9.48 15.09
N THR A 79 2.80 -10.20 16.11
CA THR A 79 3.32 -11.57 16.04
C THR A 79 2.62 -12.48 17.05
N PHE A 80 2.86 -13.80 16.96
CA PHE A 80 2.34 -14.74 17.96
C PHE A 80 2.97 -14.59 19.35
N GLU A 81 4.08 -13.87 19.48
CA GLU A 81 4.68 -13.54 20.79
C GLU A 81 3.85 -12.49 21.54
N ASP A 82 3.16 -11.61 20.80
CA ASP A 82 2.33 -10.54 21.36
C ASP A 82 0.97 -11.04 21.88
N ILE A 83 0.61 -12.29 21.56
CA ILE A 83 -0.63 -12.92 22.02
C ILE A 83 -0.35 -13.70 23.30
N GLY A 84 -1.03 -13.39 24.40
CA GLY A 84 -0.93 -14.21 25.62
C GLY A 84 -1.58 -15.60 25.46
N ALA A 85 -1.05 -16.59 26.16
CA ALA A 85 -1.59 -17.96 26.22
C ALA A 85 -1.68 -18.70 24.84
N LEU A 86 -2.57 -19.69 24.73
CA LEU A 86 -2.88 -20.46 23.51
C LEU A 86 -1.71 -21.27 22.91
N GLY A 87 -0.79 -21.78 23.74
CA GLY A 87 0.38 -22.56 23.28
C GLY A 87 0.03 -23.67 22.28
N ASN A 88 -0.83 -24.61 22.69
CA ASN A 88 -1.21 -25.74 21.83
C ASN A 88 -1.85 -25.30 20.50
N VAL A 89 -2.61 -24.20 20.52
CA VAL A 89 -3.28 -23.67 19.31
C VAL A 89 -2.27 -23.02 18.38
N LYS A 90 -1.32 -22.24 18.93
CA LYS A 90 -0.22 -21.64 18.16
C LYS A 90 0.67 -22.71 17.52
N ASP A 91 0.99 -23.77 18.27
CA ASP A 91 1.79 -24.89 17.75
C ASP A 91 1.06 -25.61 16.61
N THR A 92 -0.23 -25.87 16.78
CA THR A 92 -1.07 -26.45 15.72
C THR A 92 -1.11 -25.58 14.46
N LEU A 93 -1.34 -24.27 14.61
CA LEU A 93 -1.31 -23.31 13.50
C LEU A 93 0.05 -23.25 12.81
N LYS A 94 1.14 -23.33 13.59
CA LYS A 94 2.50 -23.33 13.04
C LYS A 94 2.72 -24.54 12.15
N GLU A 95 2.37 -25.73 12.63
CA GLU A 95 2.58 -26.98 11.90
C GLU A 95 1.66 -27.14 10.68
N LEU A 96 0.38 -26.76 10.81
CA LEU A 96 -0.62 -27.01 9.77
C LEU A 96 -0.74 -25.87 8.75
N VAL A 97 -0.36 -24.64 9.11
CA VAL A 97 -0.52 -23.47 8.24
C VAL A 97 0.82 -22.82 7.94
N MET A 98 1.58 -22.41 8.96
CA MET A 98 2.79 -21.60 8.74
C MET A 98 3.88 -22.37 8.01
N VAL A 99 4.21 -23.59 8.46
CA VAL A 99 5.30 -24.39 7.88
C VAL A 99 4.99 -24.79 6.42
N PRO A 100 3.78 -25.26 6.07
CA PRO A 100 3.39 -25.50 4.68
C PRO A 100 3.52 -24.28 3.77
N LEU A 101 3.15 -23.09 4.25
CA LEU A 101 3.27 -21.84 3.47
C LEU A 101 4.72 -21.38 3.32
N GLN A 102 5.60 -21.66 4.29
CA GLN A 102 7.01 -21.28 4.25
C GLN A 102 7.91 -22.26 3.48
N ARG A 103 7.57 -23.55 3.50
CA ARG A 103 8.35 -24.65 2.91
C ARG A 103 7.48 -25.51 2.00
N PRO A 104 6.84 -24.95 0.96
CA PRO A 104 5.87 -25.67 0.14
C PRO A 104 6.46 -26.96 -0.46
N GLU A 105 7.76 -26.98 -0.77
CA GLU A 105 8.46 -28.14 -1.31
C GLU A 105 8.38 -29.40 -0.43
N LEU A 106 8.30 -29.24 0.89
CA LEU A 106 8.18 -30.36 1.83
C LEU A 106 6.76 -30.97 1.85
N PHE A 107 5.75 -30.22 1.40
CA PHE A 107 4.33 -30.59 1.48
C PHE A 107 3.69 -30.84 0.12
N SER A 108 4.29 -30.36 -0.98
CA SER A 108 3.83 -30.63 -2.34
C SER A 108 4.11 -32.07 -2.78
N LYS A 109 5.15 -32.72 -2.24
CA LYS A 109 5.58 -34.08 -2.64
C LYS A 109 5.97 -35.01 -1.46
N GLY A 110 5.98 -34.52 -0.23
CA GLY A 110 6.43 -35.28 0.96
C GLY A 110 5.31 -35.88 1.81
N ASN A 111 5.65 -36.90 2.62
CA ASN A 111 4.75 -37.62 3.55
C ASN A 111 4.41 -36.84 4.83
N LEU A 112 4.69 -35.53 4.89
CA LEU A 112 4.58 -34.72 6.12
C LEU A 112 3.19 -34.10 6.34
N ARG A 113 2.15 -34.64 5.71
CA ARG A 113 0.77 -34.26 6.02
C ARG A 113 0.40 -34.92 7.35
N LYS A 114 0.28 -34.13 8.42
CA LYS A 114 -0.33 -34.60 9.66
C LYS A 114 -1.76 -35.04 9.35
N VAL A 115 -2.08 -36.31 9.57
CA VAL A 115 -3.45 -36.80 9.57
C VAL A 115 -4.09 -36.23 10.83
N LEU A 116 -5.19 -35.50 10.67
CA LEU A 116 -5.98 -35.01 11.79
C LEU A 116 -6.80 -36.21 12.30
N ASP A 117 -6.34 -36.83 13.39
CA ASP A 117 -7.12 -37.84 14.13
C ASP A 117 -8.09 -37.15 15.12
#